data_AF-A0A534PUJ6-F1
#
_entry.id   AF-A0A534PUJ6-F1
#
_cell.length_a   1.000
_cell.length_b   1.000
_cell.length_c   1.000
_cell.angle_alpha   90.00
_cell.angle_beta   90.00
_cell.angle_gamma   90.00
#
_symmetry.space_group_name_H-M   'P 1'
#
loop_
_entity.id
_entity.type
_entity.pdbx_description
1 polymer ?
#
loop_
_entity_poly.entity_id
_entity_poly.type
_entity_poly.pdbx_seq_one_letter_code
_entity_poly.pdbx_strand_id
1 'polypeptide(L)'
;MDGGPSMTRSPRTCCLRTCWFALALAAALACSSTDRDSGHDVAVRVERVGLDANDLPVVLLEERGGDRWLAIWIGSAEAQSIAMSIEEIASPRPNTHDLARSVIDGLHGEVERAVVTDLRDGTYYATLSLRADGRRVEIDARPSDAIAIALRMHAPIFVRDHLFEHAENPGVEPAPGPSI
;
A
#
# COMPACT_ATOMS: atom_id res chain seq x y z
N MET A 1 -37.38 -10.28 82.78
CA MET A 1 -37.89 -9.70 81.53
C MET A 1 -36.71 -9.60 80.58
N ASP A 2 -36.14 -10.73 80.17
CA ASP A 2 -36.63 -11.69 79.16
C ASP A 2 -36.28 -11.27 77.73
N GLY A 3 -35.60 -12.20 77.05
CA GLY A 3 -35.36 -12.23 75.60
C GLY A 3 -33.96 -11.73 75.23
N GLY A 4 -33.05 -12.50 74.66
CA GLY A 4 -33.07 -13.84 74.07
C GLY A 4 -31.75 -14.01 73.28
N PRO A 5 -31.30 -15.24 72.98
CA PRO A 5 -29.89 -15.52 72.72
C PRO A 5 -29.54 -15.72 71.24
N SER A 6 -28.22 -15.88 71.03
CA SER A 6 -27.59 -16.85 70.11
C SER A 6 -27.20 -16.39 68.70
N MET A 7 -25.89 -16.15 68.59
CA MET A 7 -25.00 -16.45 67.46
C MET A 7 -25.47 -17.55 66.49
N THR A 8 -25.30 -17.31 65.19
CA THR A 8 -24.87 -18.34 64.23
C THR A 8 -23.80 -17.77 63.29
N ARG A 9 -22.67 -18.46 63.21
CA ARG A 9 -21.50 -18.19 62.37
C ARG A 9 -21.72 -18.59 60.90
N SER A 10 -20.79 -18.11 60.06
CA SER A 10 -20.17 -18.79 58.89
C SER A 10 -20.53 -18.21 57.50
N PRO A 11 -19.75 -18.48 56.42
CA PRO A 11 -18.48 -17.84 56.12
C PRO A 11 -18.39 -17.34 54.65
N ARG A 12 -17.20 -16.83 54.30
CA ARG A 12 -16.74 -16.31 53.01
C ARG A 12 -17.02 -17.19 51.77
N THR A 13 -17.31 -16.54 50.64
CA THR A 13 -17.22 -17.02 49.24
C THR A 13 -17.09 -15.74 48.40
N CYS A 14 -16.00 -15.34 47.71
CA CYS A 14 -15.03 -15.98 46.82
C CYS A 14 -15.64 -16.55 45.53
N CYS A 15 -15.09 -16.08 44.39
CA CYS A 15 -15.28 -16.50 42.99
C CYS A 15 -16.43 -15.87 42.19
N LEU A 16 -16.17 -14.70 41.57
CA LEU A 16 -16.81 -14.31 40.31
C LEU A 16 -15.96 -14.83 39.15
N ARG A 17 -16.51 -15.76 38.36
CA ARG A 17 -15.92 -16.27 37.13
C ARG A 17 -17.01 -16.32 36.04
N THR A 18 -16.81 -15.52 34.99
CA THR A 18 -17.02 -15.76 33.55
C THR A 18 -18.23 -16.57 33.03
N CYS A 19 -19.01 -15.96 32.12
CA CYS A 19 -19.70 -16.54 30.93
C CYS A 19 -19.97 -15.36 29.95
N TRP A 20 -19.17 -15.12 28.91
CA TRP A 20 -19.24 -15.65 27.53
C TRP A 20 -20.57 -15.39 26.77
N PHE A 21 -20.50 -14.39 25.89
CA PHE A 21 -21.13 -14.20 24.56
C PHE A 21 -22.52 -14.77 24.25
N ALA A 22 -23.43 -13.88 23.80
CA ALA A 22 -24.41 -14.20 22.76
C ALA A 22 -24.62 -13.00 21.82
N LEU A 23 -24.47 -13.31 20.53
CA LEU A 23 -24.54 -12.47 19.33
C LEU A 23 -25.97 -11.97 19.07
N ALA A 24 -26.12 -10.71 18.63
CA ALA A 24 -27.33 -10.22 17.97
C ALA A 24 -27.00 -9.80 16.53
N LEU A 25 -27.77 -10.36 15.60
CA LEU A 25 -27.65 -10.30 14.15
C LEU A 25 -28.45 -9.12 13.57
N ALA A 26 -27.98 -8.64 12.41
CA ALA A 26 -28.71 -7.99 11.31
C ALA A 26 -28.88 -6.46 11.32
N ALA A 27 -28.17 -5.81 10.37
CA ALA A 27 -28.82 -5.06 9.28
C ALA A 27 -27.80 -4.84 8.15
N ALA A 28 -27.92 -5.64 7.09
CA ALA A 28 -27.40 -5.30 5.78
C ALA A 28 -28.36 -4.26 5.16
N LEU A 29 -27.83 -3.14 4.66
CA LEU A 29 -27.97 -2.68 3.27
C LEU A 29 -27.52 -1.22 3.11
N ALA A 30 -26.70 -1.04 2.07
CA ALA A 30 -26.50 0.17 1.28
C ALA A 30 -25.72 1.35 1.90
N CYS A 31 -24.42 1.36 1.62
CA CYS A 31 -23.93 2.40 0.73
C CYS A 31 -22.87 1.78 -0.19
N SER A 32 -23.27 1.57 -1.44
CA SER A 32 -22.39 1.11 -2.52
C SER A 32 -21.25 2.11 -2.65
N SER A 33 -20.06 1.76 -2.16
CA SER A 33 -18.86 2.44 -2.60
C SER A 33 -18.76 2.14 -4.09
N THR A 34 -19.00 3.17 -4.89
CA THR A 34 -18.84 3.14 -6.34
C THR A 34 -17.53 2.44 -6.69
N ASP A 35 -17.64 1.19 -7.12
CA ASP A 35 -16.71 0.55 -8.04
C ASP A 35 -16.83 1.34 -9.34
N ARG A 36 -16.13 2.47 -9.39
CA ARG A 36 -16.07 3.33 -10.56
C ARG A 36 -14.80 2.94 -11.29
N ASP A 37 -15.04 2.19 -12.37
CA ASP A 37 -14.09 1.86 -13.42
C ASP A 37 -13.01 0.85 -12.99
N SER A 38 -13.43 -0.41 -12.81
CA SER A 38 -12.55 -1.57 -12.75
C SER A 38 -12.00 -1.88 -14.14
N GLY A 39 -11.16 -0.96 -14.65
CA GLY A 39 -10.15 -1.32 -15.65
C GLY A 39 -9.35 -2.50 -15.10
N HIS A 40 -8.95 -3.41 -15.98
CA HIS A 40 -8.20 -4.59 -15.59
C HIS A 40 -6.85 -4.15 -14.98
N ASP A 41 -6.69 -4.32 -13.67
CA ASP A 41 -5.46 -3.99 -12.94
C ASP A 41 -4.46 -5.14 -13.07
N VAL A 42 -3.31 -4.88 -13.68
CA VAL A 42 -2.23 -5.85 -13.85
C VAL A 42 -1.21 -5.65 -12.75
N ALA A 43 -0.90 -6.72 -12.00
CA ALA A 43 0.11 -6.66 -10.95
C ALA A 43 1.51 -6.53 -11.55
N VAL A 44 2.30 -5.59 -11.02
CA VAL A 44 3.66 -5.34 -11.50
C VAL A 44 4.69 -5.45 -10.37
N ARG A 45 5.97 -5.48 -10.75
CA ARG A 45 7.10 -5.23 -9.85
C ARG A 45 7.98 -4.12 -10.43
N VAL A 46 8.66 -3.39 -9.55
CA VAL A 46 9.71 -2.49 -9.99
C VAL A 46 10.94 -3.34 -10.29
N GLU A 47 11.26 -3.49 -11.57
CA GLU A 47 12.40 -4.31 -12.00
C GLU A 47 13.70 -3.54 -11.81
N ARG A 48 13.74 -2.29 -12.25
CA ARG A 48 14.89 -1.41 -12.03
C ARG A 48 14.54 0.07 -12.14
N VAL A 49 15.43 0.89 -11.59
CA VAL A 49 15.56 2.31 -11.91
C VAL A 49 16.84 2.48 -12.71
N GLY A 50 16.78 3.23 -13.81
CA GLY A 50 17.91 3.41 -14.72
C GLY A 50 17.93 4.81 -15.34
N LEU A 51 18.84 4.98 -16.29
CA LEU A 51 18.93 6.15 -17.15
C LEU A 51 18.67 5.72 -18.59
N ASP A 52 17.97 6.55 -19.36
CA ASP A 52 17.81 6.37 -20.80
C ASP A 52 19.04 6.88 -21.59
N ALA A 53 18.96 6.88 -22.93
CA ALA A 53 20.03 7.34 -23.80
C ALA A 53 20.37 8.85 -23.67
N ASN A 54 19.53 9.64 -23.01
CA ASN A 54 19.71 11.07 -22.77
C ASN A 54 19.99 11.37 -21.28
N ASP A 55 20.40 10.37 -20.51
CA ASP A 55 20.62 10.45 -19.06
C ASP A 55 19.37 10.86 -18.26
N LEU A 56 18.16 10.63 -18.80
CA LEU A 56 16.92 10.89 -18.09
C LEU A 56 16.56 9.68 -17.21
N PRO A 57 16.22 9.88 -15.93
CA PRO A 57 15.83 8.78 -15.06
C PRO A 57 14.52 8.12 -15.47
N VAL A 58 14.51 6.80 -15.45
CA VAL A 58 13.35 5.97 -15.83
C VAL A 58 13.18 4.84 -14.82
N VAL A 59 11.93 4.61 -14.41
CA VAL A 59 11.55 3.41 -13.64
C VAL A 59 10.88 2.41 -14.58
N LEU A 60 11.34 1.16 -14.53
CA LEU A 60 10.78 0.05 -15.30
C LEU A 60 9.90 -0.81 -14.41
N LEU A 61 8.62 -0.89 -14.80
CA LEU A 61 7.64 -1.76 -14.18
C LEU A 61 7.45 -2.99 -15.05
N GLU A 62 7.61 -4.18 -14.50
CA GLU A 62 7.41 -5.45 -15.20
C GLU A 62 6.15 -6.13 -14.69
N GLU A 63 5.33 -6.66 -15.61
CA GLU A 63 4.18 -7.49 -15.28
C GLU A 63 4.60 -8.74 -14.50
N ARG A 64 3.89 -9.05 -13.42
CA ARG A 64 4.12 -10.30 -12.68
C ARG A 64 3.54 -11.48 -13.47
N GLY A 65 4.42 -12.31 -14.01
CA GLY A 65 4.05 -13.55 -14.71
C GLY A 65 3.74 -13.36 -16.20
N GLY A 66 4.11 -12.21 -16.76
CA GLY A 66 4.09 -11.94 -18.20
C GLY A 66 5.41 -11.32 -18.65
N ASP A 67 5.47 -10.94 -19.93
CA ASP A 67 6.66 -10.37 -20.57
C ASP A 67 6.49 -8.88 -20.92
N ARG A 68 5.43 -8.24 -20.39
CA ARG A 68 5.13 -6.83 -20.63
C ARG A 68 5.82 -5.95 -19.60
N TRP A 69 6.18 -4.76 -20.06
CA TRP A 69 6.91 -3.76 -19.29
C TRP A 69 6.36 -2.38 -19.58
N LEU A 70 6.43 -1.49 -18.59
CA LEU A 70 6.04 -0.09 -18.70
C LEU A 70 7.19 0.77 -18.18
N ALA A 71 7.67 1.67 -19.04
CA ALA A 71 8.68 2.66 -18.69
C ALA A 71 8.01 3.99 -18.30
N ILE A 72 8.38 4.54 -17.15
CA ILE A 72 7.91 5.85 -16.68
C ILE A 72 9.13 6.72 -16.39
N TRP A 73 9.26 7.83 -17.13
CA TRP A 73 10.29 8.84 -16.86
C TRP A 73 9.93 9.62 -15.60
N ILE A 74 10.93 9.80 -14.74
CA ILE A 74 10.79 10.43 -13.43
C ILE A 74 11.95 11.41 -13.18
N GLY A 75 11.81 12.29 -12.19
CA GLY A 75 12.90 13.17 -11.80
C GLY A 75 14.01 12.42 -11.05
N SER A 76 15.21 13.01 -11.03
CA SER A 76 16.39 12.39 -10.40
C SER A 76 16.20 12.18 -8.89
N ALA A 77 15.49 13.08 -8.21
CA ALA A 77 15.21 12.95 -6.79
C ALA A 77 14.27 11.77 -6.49
N GLU A 78 13.23 11.58 -7.30
CA GLU A 78 12.34 10.44 -7.17
C GLU A 78 13.06 9.13 -7.51
N ALA A 79 13.85 9.11 -8.59
CA ALA A 79 14.63 7.95 -9.00
C ALA A 79 15.58 7.48 -7.89
N GLN A 80 16.31 8.41 -7.27
CA GLN A 80 17.19 8.12 -6.16
C GLN A 80 16.41 7.53 -4.97
N SER A 81 15.26 8.11 -4.61
CA SER A 81 14.44 7.63 -3.49
C SER A 81 13.89 6.21 -3.71
N ILE A 82 13.53 5.88 -4.96
CA ILE A 82 13.06 4.54 -5.35
C ILE A 82 14.25 3.56 -5.33
N ALA A 83 15.38 3.91 -5.94
CA ALA A 83 16.57 3.07 -5.99
C ALA A 83 17.06 2.68 -4.59
N MET A 84 17.15 3.66 -3.67
CA MET A 84 17.51 3.39 -2.27
C MET A 84 16.51 2.46 -1.57
N SER A 85 15.22 2.52 -1.92
CA SER A 85 14.21 1.64 -1.35
C SER A 85 14.31 0.21 -1.88
N ILE A 86 14.70 0.02 -3.15
CA ILE A 86 14.90 -1.30 -3.76
C ILE A 86 16.16 -1.96 -3.19
N GLU A 87 17.23 -1.18 -3.02
CA GLU A 87 18.51 -1.64 -2.45
C GLU A 87 18.48 -1.76 -0.91
N GLU A 88 17.34 -1.43 -0.28
CA GLU A 88 17.16 -1.41 1.18
C GLU A 88 18.22 -0.56 1.92
N ILE A 89 18.68 0.52 1.27
CA ILE A 89 19.69 1.43 1.83
C ILE A 89 19.01 2.46 2.72
N ALA A 90 19.31 2.41 4.02
CA ALA A 90 18.84 3.40 4.98
C ALA A 90 19.68 4.70 4.90
N SER A 91 19.01 5.85 4.82
CA SER A 91 19.63 7.16 4.97
C SER A 91 19.77 7.57 6.45
N PRO A 92 20.78 8.39 6.82
CA PRO A 92 20.95 8.85 8.21
C PRO A 92 19.77 9.68 8.75
N ARG A 93 19.00 10.30 7.84
CA ARG A 93 17.77 11.05 8.13
C ARG A 93 16.70 10.61 7.15
N PRO A 94 15.42 10.54 7.57
CA PRO A 94 14.33 10.13 6.70
C PRO A 94 14.19 11.11 5.54
N ASN A 95 14.06 10.57 4.32
CA ASN A 95 13.68 11.34 3.15
C ASN A 95 12.17 11.62 3.14
N THR A 96 11.67 12.30 2.11
CA THR A 96 10.25 12.67 2.02
C THR A 96 9.31 11.46 2.01
N HIS A 97 9.68 10.36 1.34
CA HIS A 97 8.88 9.14 1.28
C HIS A 97 8.96 8.34 2.59
N ASP A 98 10.08 8.38 3.30
CA ASP A 98 10.21 7.81 4.66
C ASP A 98 9.37 8.61 5.68
N LEU A 99 9.34 9.93 5.53
CA LEU A 99 8.46 10.80 6.31
C LEU A 99 6.99 10.48 6.02
N ALA A 100 6.61 10.34 4.75
CA ALA A 100 5.25 9.98 4.35
C ALA A 100 4.82 8.63 4.95
N ARG A 101 5.69 7.62 4.88
CA ARG A 101 5.49 6.34 5.59
C ARG A 101 5.27 6.55 7.09
N SER A 102 6.14 7.32 7.74
CA SER A 102 6.05 7.57 9.19
C SER A 102 4.74 8.28 9.58
N VAL A 103 4.24 9.17 8.74
CA VAL A 103 2.95 9.84 8.93
C VAL A 103 1.80 8.85 8.77
N ILE A 104 1.82 8.00 7.73
CA ILE A 104 0.80 6.96 7.53
C ILE A 104 0.77 5.99 8.71
N ASP A 105 1.93 5.48 9.13
CA ASP A 105 2.09 4.59 10.28
C ASP A 105 1.60 5.25 11.57
N GLY A 106 1.97 6.52 11.79
CA GLY A 106 1.56 7.30 12.98
C GLY A 106 0.07 7.59 13.05
N LEU A 107 -0.63 7.54 11.91
CA LEU A 107 -2.09 7.65 11.82
C LEU A 107 -2.79 6.29 11.76
N HIS A 108 -2.06 5.19 12.01
CA HIS A 108 -2.56 3.82 11.91
C HIS A 108 -3.17 3.51 10.53
N GLY A 109 -2.64 4.14 9.48
CA GLY A 109 -3.00 3.88 8.10
C GLY A 109 -2.24 2.69 7.54
N GLU A 110 -2.85 2.04 6.56
CA GLU A 110 -2.25 0.96 5.77
C GLU A 110 -2.37 1.30 4.29
N VAL A 111 -1.28 1.15 3.52
CA VAL A 111 -1.35 1.26 2.06
C VAL A 111 -1.85 -0.07 1.51
N GLU A 112 -3.04 -0.08 0.92
CA GLU A 112 -3.64 -1.29 0.35
C GLU A 112 -3.06 -1.60 -1.04
N ARG A 113 -2.85 -0.56 -1.86
CA ARG A 113 -2.24 -0.68 -3.20
C ARG A 113 -1.85 0.67 -3.78
N ALA A 114 -0.93 0.65 -4.74
CA ALA A 114 -0.70 1.74 -5.68
C ALA A 114 -1.12 1.29 -7.08
N VAL A 115 -1.82 2.14 -7.83
CA VAL A 115 -2.26 1.83 -9.20
C VAL A 115 -1.84 2.96 -10.13
N VAL A 116 -1.11 2.68 -11.21
CA VAL A 116 -0.92 3.62 -12.32
C VAL A 116 -2.18 3.56 -13.19
N THR A 117 -2.93 4.66 -13.23
CA THR A 117 -4.33 4.66 -13.65
C THR A 117 -4.56 5.18 -15.06
N ASP A 118 -3.78 6.15 -15.53
CA ASP A 118 -4.05 6.81 -16.81
C ASP A 118 -2.80 7.49 -17.38
N LEU A 119 -2.83 7.80 -18.67
CA LEU A 119 -1.84 8.60 -19.38
C LEU A 119 -2.56 9.72 -20.14
N ARG A 120 -2.35 10.97 -19.74
CA ARG A 120 -2.98 12.14 -20.39
C ARG A 120 -1.92 13.15 -20.77
N ASP A 121 -1.91 13.54 -22.03
CA ASP A 121 -0.95 14.53 -22.56
C ASP A 121 0.51 14.20 -22.20
N GLY A 122 0.87 12.92 -22.27
CA GLY A 122 2.22 12.43 -21.92
C GLY A 122 2.53 12.37 -20.42
N THR A 123 1.54 12.64 -19.55
CA THR A 123 1.68 12.58 -18.09
C THR A 123 0.93 11.39 -17.52
N TYR A 124 1.65 10.50 -16.83
CA TYR A 124 1.05 9.38 -16.12
C TYR A 124 0.43 9.83 -14.79
N TYR A 125 -0.72 9.24 -14.47
CA TYR A 125 -1.45 9.42 -13.22
C TYR A 125 -1.43 8.14 -12.41
N ALA A 126 -1.46 8.27 -11.09
CA ALA A 126 -1.57 7.14 -10.19
C ALA A 126 -2.52 7.42 -9.03
N THR A 127 -2.97 6.37 -8.39
CA THR A 127 -3.78 6.43 -7.18
C THR A 127 -3.16 5.56 -6.11
N LEU A 128 -3.00 6.11 -4.91
CA LEU A 128 -2.61 5.39 -3.71
C LEU A 128 -3.85 5.11 -2.87
N SER A 129 -4.25 3.83 -2.78
CA SER A 129 -5.36 3.39 -1.95
C SER A 129 -4.86 3.12 -0.54
N LEU A 130 -5.44 3.80 0.45
CA LEU A 130 -5.11 3.68 1.86
C LEU A 130 -6.32 3.23 2.66
N ARG A 131 -6.09 2.49 3.73
CA ARG A 131 -7.09 2.17 4.74
C ARG A 131 -6.70 2.82 6.06
N ALA A 132 -7.58 3.66 6.61
CA ALA A 132 -7.41 4.30 7.91
C ALA A 132 -8.76 4.37 8.63
N ASP A 133 -8.79 4.06 9.93
CA ASP A 133 -10.02 4.04 10.74
C ASP A 133 -11.18 3.25 10.11
N GLY A 134 -10.86 2.12 9.48
CA GLY A 134 -11.84 1.26 8.81
C GLY A 134 -12.43 1.84 7.51
N ARG A 135 -11.90 2.97 7.02
CA ARG A 135 -12.32 3.62 5.77
C ARG A 135 -11.22 3.51 4.73
N ARG A 136 -11.64 3.28 3.48
CA ARG A 136 -10.76 3.41 2.32
C ARG A 136 -10.70 4.87 1.87
N VAL A 137 -9.49 5.33 1.57
CA VAL A 137 -9.19 6.66 1.04
C VAL A 137 -8.36 6.47 -0.23
N GLU A 138 -8.81 7.06 -1.32
CA GLU A 138 -8.06 7.11 -2.58
C GLU A 138 -7.37 8.46 -2.68
N ILE A 139 -6.05 8.46 -2.87
CA ILE A 139 -5.25 9.68 -3.00
C ILE A 139 -4.68 9.74 -4.41
N ASP A 140 -4.97 10.84 -5.12
CA ASP A 140 -4.32 11.17 -6.38
C ASP A 140 -2.82 11.40 -6.15
N ALA A 141 -1.99 10.77 -6.97
CA ALA A 141 -0.55 10.77 -6.82
C ALA A 141 0.16 10.72 -8.16
N ARG A 142 1.40 11.25 -8.21
CA ARG A 142 2.32 10.93 -9.29
C ARG A 142 2.74 9.46 -9.16
N PRO A 143 2.96 8.73 -10.27
CA PRO A 143 3.39 7.34 -10.22
C PRO A 143 4.66 7.14 -9.38
N SER A 144 5.64 8.03 -9.50
CA SER A 144 6.89 7.98 -8.74
C SER A 144 6.67 7.98 -7.23
N ASP A 145 5.78 8.83 -6.73
CA ASP A 145 5.48 8.94 -5.30
C ASP A 145 4.68 7.73 -4.80
N ALA A 146 3.68 7.30 -5.57
CA ALA A 146 2.88 6.12 -5.24
C ALA A 146 3.74 4.85 -5.18
N ILE A 147 4.64 4.66 -6.15
CA ILE A 147 5.60 3.55 -6.18
C ILE A 147 6.56 3.63 -4.99
N ALA A 148 7.16 4.79 -4.73
CA ALA A 148 8.12 4.95 -3.64
C ALA A 148 7.51 4.67 -2.25
N ILE A 149 6.25 5.05 -2.03
CA ILE A 149 5.52 4.75 -0.80
C ILE A 149 5.12 3.27 -0.75
N ALA A 150 4.61 2.71 -1.84
CA ALA A 150 4.21 1.30 -1.90
C ALA A 150 5.38 0.36 -1.61
N LEU A 151 6.57 0.63 -2.17
CA LEU A 151 7.78 -0.14 -1.87
C LEU A 151 8.13 -0.12 -0.38
N ARG A 152 8.11 1.06 0.24
CA ARG A 152 8.44 1.24 1.68
C ARG A 152 7.42 0.61 2.61
N MET A 153 6.17 0.50 2.18
CA MET A 153 5.05 -0.07 2.94
C MET A 153 4.76 -1.52 2.54
N HIS A 154 5.55 -2.10 1.63
CA HIS A 154 5.36 -3.44 1.07
C HIS A 154 3.96 -3.67 0.48
N ALA A 155 3.37 -2.62 -0.09
CA ALA A 155 2.07 -2.69 -0.75
C ALA A 155 2.19 -3.13 -2.22
N PRO A 156 1.21 -3.85 -2.75
CA PRO A 156 1.20 -4.26 -4.15
C PRO A 156 1.05 -3.04 -5.09
N ILE A 157 1.76 -3.09 -6.22
CA ILE A 157 1.74 -2.08 -7.28
C ILE A 157 1.03 -2.68 -8.50
N PHE A 158 0.14 -1.91 -9.10
CA PHE A 158 -0.61 -2.27 -10.28
C PHE A 158 -0.50 -1.21 -11.37
N VAL A 159 -0.74 -1.62 -12.59
CA VAL A 159 -0.87 -0.77 -13.77
C VAL A 159 -2.15 -1.15 -14.48
N ARG A 160 -2.97 -0.18 -14.91
CA ARG A 160 -4.14 -0.49 -15.73
C ARG A 160 -3.70 -1.06 -17.08
N ASP A 161 -4.35 -2.14 -17.50
CA ASP A 161 -3.95 -2.96 -18.65
C ASP A 161 -3.73 -2.16 -19.96
N HIS A 162 -4.61 -1.18 -20.23
CA HIS A 162 -4.50 -0.33 -21.43
C HIS A 162 -3.19 0.48 -21.50
N LEU A 163 -2.52 0.73 -20.36
CA LEU A 163 -1.27 1.50 -20.35
C LEU A 163 -0.10 0.73 -20.96
N PHE A 164 -0.15 -0.60 -21.01
CA PHE A 164 0.89 -1.40 -21.69
C PHE A 164 0.87 -1.22 -23.21
N GLU A 165 -0.25 -0.78 -23.79
CA GLU A 165 -0.32 -0.45 -25.23
C GLU A 165 0.49 0.82 -25.56
N HIS A 166 0.73 1.66 -24.56
CA HIS A 166 1.52 2.89 -24.65
C HIS A 166 2.97 2.71 -24.17
N ALA A 167 3.38 1.48 -23.88
CA ALA A 167 4.75 1.20 -23.45
C ALA A 167 5.72 1.49 -24.60
N GLU A 168 6.47 2.58 -24.47
CA GLU A 168 7.62 2.85 -25.31
C GLU A 168 8.77 1.92 -24.91
N ASN A 169 9.62 1.55 -25.87
CA ASN A 169 10.89 0.88 -25.58
C ASN A 169 11.87 1.95 -25.06
N PRO A 170 12.19 2.01 -23.76
CA PRO A 170 13.06 3.02 -23.16
C PRO A 170 14.52 2.98 -23.65
N GLY A 171 14.91 2.04 -24.52
CA GLY A 171 16.31 1.90 -24.93
C GLY A 171 17.25 1.53 -23.78
N VAL A 172 16.68 1.19 -22.62
CA VAL A 172 17.39 0.69 -21.46
C VAL A 172 17.68 -0.76 -21.72
N GLU A 173 18.96 -1.11 -21.82
CA GLU A 173 19.38 -2.48 -22.03
C GLU A 173 18.76 -3.37 -20.92
N PRO A 174 18.05 -4.45 -21.28
CA PRO A 174 17.48 -5.35 -20.29
C PRO A 174 18.60 -5.88 -19.41
N ALA A 175 18.33 -6.01 -18.11
CA ALA A 175 19.27 -6.66 -17.22
C ALA A 175 19.59 -8.07 -17.78
N PRO A 176 20.85 -8.53 -17.76
CA PRO A 176 21.15 -9.88 -18.17
C PRO A 176 20.30 -10.84 -17.33
N GLY A 177 19.52 -11.68 -18.02
CA GLY A 177 18.66 -12.66 -17.37
C GLY A 177 19.44 -13.55 -16.40
N PRO A 178 18.77 -14.19 -15.42
CA PRO A 178 19.44 -15.03 -14.45
C PRO A 178 20.26 -16.11 -15.17
N SER A 179 21.57 -16.13 -14.92
CA SER A 179 22.44 -17.22 -15.36
C SER A 179 21.91 -18.52 -14.76
N ILE A 180 21.36 -19.40 -15.62
CA ILE A 180 20.95 -20.77 -15.28
C ILE A 180 22.18 -21.62 -14.96
#